data_AF-A0A9E5WGQ4-F1
#
_entry.id   AF-A0A9E5WGQ4-F1
#
_cell.length_a   1.000
_cell.length_b   1.000
_cell.length_c   1.000
_cell.angle_alpha   90.00
_cell.angle_beta   90.00
_cell.angle_gamma   90.00
#
_symmetry.space_group_name_H-M   'P 1'
#
loop_
_entity.id
_entity.type
_entity.pdbx_description
1 polymer ?
#
loop_
_entity_poly.entity_id
_entity_poly.type
_entity_poly.pdbx_seq_one_letter_code
_entity_poly.pdbx_strand_id
1 'polypeptide(L)'
;MNTKDEFGHDPNIQRTRKYFARMEAMDLELIKGSGISFFDPKLRQARDMRLRLFGRACTGAARKGIFLDEETGIMLFNICQDTAFKKCGFKVSSLIQTNNPELLSLVKEAL
;
A
#
# COMPACT_ATOMS: atom_id res chain seq x y z
N MET A 1 25.37 -17.66 13.19
CA MET A 1 24.18 -17.91 14.04
C MET A 1 23.02 -18.24 13.13
N ASN A 2 22.59 -19.50 13.09
CA ASN A 2 21.46 -19.93 12.29
C ASN A 2 20.21 -19.85 13.18
N THR A 3 19.64 -18.66 13.30
CA THR A 3 18.32 -18.50 13.94
C THR A 3 17.33 -19.25 13.07
N LYS A 4 16.97 -20.48 13.46
CA LYS A 4 15.89 -21.21 12.82
C LYS A 4 14.68 -20.29 12.85
N ASP A 5 14.12 -19.99 11.68
CA ASP A 5 12.89 -19.23 11.56
C ASP A 5 11.75 -20.11 12.09
N GLU A 6 11.57 -20.14 13.41
CA GLU A 6 10.58 -20.96 14.13
C GLU A 6 9.15 -20.66 13.65
N PHE A 7 8.95 -19.44 13.14
CA PHE A 7 7.72 -18.92 12.59
C PHE A 7 7.59 -19.11 11.07
N GLY A 8 8.67 -19.52 10.40
CA GLY A 8 8.75 -19.64 8.95
C GLY A 8 7.84 -20.73 8.38
N HIS A 9 7.44 -21.70 9.19
CA HIS A 9 6.52 -22.77 8.80
C HIS A 9 5.05 -22.47 9.11
N ASP A 10 4.75 -21.39 9.83
CA ASP A 10 3.36 -20.99 10.11
C ASP A 10 2.71 -20.46 8.81
N PRO A 11 1.63 -21.10 8.31
CA PRO A 11 0.97 -20.68 7.07
C PRO A 11 0.42 -19.25 7.11
N ASN A 12 -0.02 -18.76 8.27
CA ASN A 12 -0.51 -17.40 8.42
C ASN A 12 0.64 -16.41 8.32
N ILE A 13 1.79 -16.71 8.92
CA ILE A 13 2.98 -15.86 8.83
C ILE A 13 3.51 -15.82 7.40
N GLN A 14 3.56 -16.96 6.71
CA GLN A 14 3.93 -17.00 5.29
C GLN A 14 2.98 -16.15 4.44
N ARG A 15 1.66 -16.24 4.69
CA ARG A 15 0.64 -15.46 4.00
C ARG A 15 0.84 -13.96 4.24
N THR A 16 0.99 -13.53 5.49
CA THR A 16 1.25 -12.14 5.84
C THR A 16 2.55 -11.62 5.21
N ARG A 17 3.63 -12.41 5.21
CA ARG A 17 4.89 -12.05 4.55
C ARG A 17 4.71 -11.87 3.04
N LYS A 18 3.98 -12.77 2.37
CA LYS A 18 3.67 -12.65 0.93
C LYS A 18 2.86 -11.38 0.64
N TYR A 19 1.88 -11.08 1.48
CA TYR A 19 1.06 -9.87 1.36
C TYR A 19 1.90 -8.59 1.44
N PHE A 20 2.79 -8.47 2.44
CA PHE A 20 3.69 -7.32 2.55
C PHE A 20 4.74 -7.29 1.43
N ALA A 21 5.30 -8.43 1.03
CA ALA A 21 6.25 -8.48 -0.09
C ALA A 21 5.63 -7.96 -1.40
N ARG A 22 4.33 -8.20 -1.63
CA ARG A 22 3.61 -7.64 -2.77
C ARG A 22 3.48 -6.12 -2.67
N MET A 23 3.19 -5.58 -1.50
CA MET A 23 3.16 -4.12 -1.29
C MET A 23 4.53 -3.47 -1.53
N GLU A 24 5.60 -4.11 -1.07
CA GLU A 24 6.98 -3.63 -1.29
C GLU A 24 7.36 -3.66 -2.77
N ALA A 25 6.99 -4.72 -3.48
CA ALA A 25 7.18 -4.82 -4.93
C ALA A 25 6.44 -3.69 -5.66
N MET A 26 5.20 -3.39 -5.27
CA MET A 26 4.43 -2.29 -5.85
C MET A 26 5.05 -0.92 -5.59
N ASP A 27 5.59 -0.66 -4.40
CA ASP A 27 6.32 0.59 -4.11
C ASP A 27 7.54 0.73 -5.03
N LEU A 28 8.31 -0.36 -5.18
CA LEU A 28 9.48 -0.40 -6.04
C LEU A 28 9.13 -0.17 -7.51
N GLU A 29 8.08 -0.84 -8.00
CA GLU A 29 7.60 -0.72 -9.38
C GLU A 29 7.08 0.68 -9.67
N LEU A 30 6.32 1.29 -8.76
CA LEU A 30 5.85 2.66 -8.95
C LEU A 30 7.02 3.64 -9.04
N ILE A 31 8.01 3.53 -8.14
CA ILE A 31 9.18 4.43 -8.13
C ILE A 31 9.96 4.30 -9.44
N LYS A 32 10.26 3.06 -9.86
CA LYS A 32 10.98 2.79 -11.11
C LYS A 32 10.19 3.25 -12.34
N GLY A 33 8.92 2.85 -12.44
CA GLY A 33 8.04 3.14 -13.57
C GLY A 33 7.71 4.62 -13.71
N SER A 34 7.79 5.38 -12.62
CA SER A 34 7.58 6.84 -12.61
C SER A 34 8.88 7.63 -12.81
N GLY A 35 10.04 6.97 -12.95
CA GLY A 35 11.34 7.63 -13.07
C GLY A 35 11.74 8.44 -11.83
N ILE A 36 11.20 8.10 -10.65
CA ILE A 36 11.51 8.80 -9.40
C ILE A 36 12.86 8.32 -8.89
N SER A 37 13.72 9.27 -8.50
CA SER A 37 15.00 8.93 -7.86
C SER A 37 14.76 8.25 -6.51
N PHE A 38 15.43 7.12 -6.26
CA PHE A 38 15.41 6.45 -4.95
C PHE A 38 15.96 7.30 -3.80
N PHE A 39 16.71 8.36 -4.13
CA PHE A 39 17.27 9.30 -3.17
C PHE A 39 16.46 10.58 -3.05
N ASP A 40 15.30 10.67 -3.70
CA ASP A 40 14.44 11.85 -3.57
C ASP A 40 14.00 12.01 -2.10
N PRO A 41 14.28 13.17 -1.46
CA PRO A 41 14.01 13.37 -0.04
C PRO A 41 12.52 13.31 0.31
N LYS A 42 11.62 13.51 -0.68
CA LYS A 42 10.17 13.45 -0.49
C LYS A 42 9.64 12.02 -0.44
N LEU A 43 10.42 11.01 -0.83
CA LEU A 43 9.97 9.61 -0.82
C LEU A 43 9.58 9.15 0.59
N ARG A 44 10.36 9.53 1.60
CA ARG A 44 10.02 9.19 2.99
C ARG A 44 8.67 9.79 3.38
N GLN A 45 8.46 11.07 3.09
CA GLN A 45 7.20 11.75 3.36
C GLN A 45 6.02 11.09 2.65
N ALA A 46 6.19 10.69 1.38
CA ALA A 46 5.15 10.03 0.60
C ALA A 46 4.80 8.65 1.16
N ARG A 47 5.80 7.84 1.53
CA ARG A 47 5.60 6.51 2.14
C ARG A 47 4.92 6.61 3.51
N ASP A 48 5.33 7.56 4.34
CA ASP A 48 4.72 7.80 5.65
C ASP A 48 3.26 8.27 5.51
N MET A 49 2.99 9.14 4.54
CA MET A 49 1.63 9.59 4.22
C MET A 49 0.76 8.43 3.72
N ARG A 50 1.28 7.59 2.82
CA ARG A 50 0.58 6.37 2.35
C ARG A 50 0.23 5.47 3.53
N LEU A 51 1.17 5.18 4.42
CA LEU A 51 0.93 4.26 5.54
C LEU A 51 -0.20 4.79 6.45
N ARG A 52 -0.19 6.10 6.75
CA ARG A 52 -1.28 6.73 7.51
C ARG A 52 -2.61 6.65 6.79
N LEU A 53 -2.63 6.94 5.48
CA LEU A 53 -3.85 6.85 4.67
C LEU A 53 -4.41 5.44 4.63
N PHE A 54 -3.55 4.45 4.40
CA PHE A 54 -3.94 3.05 4.35
C PHE A 54 -4.52 2.59 5.69
N GLY A 55 -3.87 2.87 6.81
CA GLY A 55 -4.39 2.51 8.14
C GLY A 55 -5.75 3.15 8.44
N ARG A 56 -5.94 4.43 8.09
CA ARG A 56 -7.24 5.11 8.23
C ARG A 56 -8.30 4.51 7.32
N ALA A 57 -7.97 4.21 6.07
CA ALA A 57 -8.89 3.59 5.12
C ALA A 57 -9.29 2.17 5.54
N CYS A 58 -8.36 1.36 6.06
CA CYS A 58 -8.68 0.05 6.67
C CYS A 58 -9.62 0.19 7.87
N THR A 59 -9.39 1.19 8.72
CA THR A 59 -10.29 1.49 9.86
C THR A 59 -11.68 1.89 9.35
N GLY A 60 -11.75 2.70 8.29
CA GLY A 60 -13.01 3.08 7.64
C GLY A 60 -13.75 1.88 7.05
N ALA A 61 -13.02 0.97 6.39
CA ALA A 61 -13.58 -0.27 5.83
C ALA A 61 -14.21 -1.13 6.93
N ALA A 62 -13.48 -1.35 8.03
CA ALA A 62 -13.97 -2.12 9.17
C ALA A 62 -15.24 -1.49 9.78
N ARG A 63 -15.30 -0.16 9.93
CA ARG A 63 -16.50 0.54 10.44
C ARG A 63 -17.72 0.40 9.54
N LYS A 64 -17.50 0.26 8.23
CA LYS A 64 -18.55 0.10 7.22
C LYS A 64 -18.89 -1.38 6.96
N GLY A 65 -18.25 -2.32 7.66
CA GLY A 65 -18.43 -3.76 7.44
C GLY A 65 -17.88 -4.26 6.10
N ILE A 66 -16.97 -3.51 5.47
CA ILE A 66 -16.33 -3.89 4.21
C ILE A 66 -15.19 -4.87 4.53
N PHE A 67 -15.32 -6.10 4.04
CA PHE A 67 -14.27 -7.11 4.17
C PHE A 67 -13.13 -6.82 3.20
N LEU A 68 -11.92 -6.63 3.75
CA LEU A 68 -10.70 -6.48 2.96
C LEU A 68 -9.96 -7.83 2.93
N ASP A 69 -10.18 -8.60 1.88
CA ASP A 69 -9.29 -9.71 1.53
C ASP A 69 -7.93 -9.20 1.04
N GLU A 70 -7.02 -10.12 0.69
CA GLU A 70 -5.69 -9.75 0.21
C GLU A 70 -5.75 -8.90 -1.06
N GLU A 71 -6.58 -9.25 -2.04
CA GLU A 71 -6.64 -8.51 -3.30
C GLU A 71 -7.23 -7.10 -3.12
N THR A 72 -8.34 -6.98 -2.39
CA THR A 72 -8.97 -5.69 -2.08
C THR A 72 -8.10 -4.83 -1.18
N GLY A 73 -7.38 -5.42 -0.24
CA GLY A 73 -6.38 -4.73 0.56
C GLY A 73 -5.22 -4.20 -0.28
N ILE A 74 -4.72 -4.97 -1.24
CA ILE A 74 -3.69 -4.53 -2.19
C ILE A 74 -4.21 -3.40 -3.09
N MET A 75 -5.44 -3.50 -3.61
CA MET A 75 -6.05 -2.42 -4.38
C MET A 75 -6.17 -1.14 -3.56
N LEU A 76 -6.61 -1.24 -2.31
CA LEU A 76 -6.70 -0.11 -1.40
C LEU A 76 -5.33 0.52 -1.14
N PHE A 77 -4.31 -0.30 -0.91
CA PHE A 77 -2.93 0.15 -0.75
C PHE A 77 -2.44 0.91 -1.98
N ASN A 78 -2.74 0.44 -3.19
CA ASN A 78 -2.40 1.12 -4.44
C ASN A 78 -3.03 2.52 -4.55
N ILE A 79 -4.32 2.63 -4.21
CA ILE A 79 -5.01 3.94 -4.22
C ILE A 79 -4.35 4.89 -3.21
N CYS A 80 -4.03 4.40 -2.01
CA CYS A 80 -3.32 5.19 -0.99
C CYS A 80 -1.92 5.61 -1.46
N GLN A 81 -1.18 4.73 -2.14
CA GLN A 81 0.14 4.99 -2.72
C GLN A 81 0.05 6.14 -3.73
N ASP A 82 -0.81 6.01 -4.74
CA ASP A 82 -0.98 7.02 -5.78
C ASP A 82 -1.38 8.37 -5.19
N THR A 83 -2.31 8.36 -4.25
CA THR A 83 -2.81 9.56 -3.58
C THR A 83 -1.68 10.26 -2.81
N ALA A 84 -0.92 9.51 -2.01
CA ALA A 84 0.16 10.06 -1.20
C ALA A 84 1.30 10.62 -2.06
N PHE A 85 1.68 9.89 -3.11
CA PHE A 85 2.76 10.32 -4.00
C PHE A 85 2.38 11.56 -4.81
N LYS A 86 1.15 11.60 -5.36
CA LYS A 86 0.61 12.80 -6.03
C LYS A 86 0.58 14.00 -5.08
N LYS A 87 0.15 13.81 -3.83
CA LYS A 87 0.14 14.89 -2.82
C LYS A 87 1.53 15.39 -2.44
N CYS A 88 2.56 14.54 -2.53
CA CYS A 88 3.95 14.96 -2.33
C CYS A 88 4.59 15.57 -3.59
N GLY A 89 3.82 15.71 -4.68
CA GLY A 89 4.26 16.36 -5.93
C GLY A 89 4.90 15.43 -6.94
N PHE A 90 4.81 14.11 -6.76
CA PHE A 90 5.29 13.16 -7.75
C PHE A 90 4.30 13.00 -8.90
N LYS A 91 4.83 12.94 -10.13
CA LYS A 91 4.09 12.46 -11.29
C LYS A 91 4.19 10.94 -11.30
N VAL A 92 3.12 10.28 -10.86
CA VAL A 92 3.08 8.81 -10.78
C VAL A 92 2.54 8.21 -12.07
N SER A 93 3.19 7.15 -12.53
CA SER A 93 2.69 6.25 -13.58
C SER A 93 2.14 5.00 -12.89
N SER A 94 0.94 5.11 -12.33
CA SER A 94 0.30 3.98 -11.65
C SER A 94 -0.02 2.88 -12.64
N LEU A 95 0.48 1.67 -12.37
CA LEU A 95 0.25 0.49 -13.19
C LEU A 95 -1.15 -0.11 -12.96
N ILE A 96 -1.78 0.19 -11.82
CA ILE A 96 -3.06 -0.38 -11.42
C ILE A 96 -4.09 0.75 -11.36
N GLN A 97 -5.02 0.76 -12.33
CA GLN A 97 -6.19 1.62 -12.28
C GLN A 97 -7.32 0.88 -11.55
N THR A 98 -7.64 1.31 -10.32
CA THR A 98 -8.82 0.79 -9.61
C THR A 98 -10.04 1.67 -9.89
N ASN A 99 -11.10 1.06 -10.40
CA ASN A 99 -12.42 1.68 -10.60
C ASN A 99 -13.43 1.31 -9.51
N ASN A 100 -12.98 0.75 -8.38
CA ASN A 100 -13.87 0.39 -7.26
C ASN A 100 -14.27 1.66 -6.48
N PRO A 101 -15.53 2.11 -6.55
CA PRO A 101 -15.96 3.36 -5.93
C PRO A 101 -15.93 3.32 -4.40
N GLU A 102 -16.12 2.15 -3.79
CA GLU A 102 -16.08 2.01 -2.33
C GLU A 102 -14.67 2.25 -1.79
N LEU A 103 -13.66 1.63 -2.42
CA LEU A 103 -12.26 1.82 -2.02
C LEU A 103 -11.79 3.26 -2.26
N LEU A 104 -12.21 3.87 -3.38
CA LEU A 104 -11.93 5.29 -3.65
C LEU A 104 -12.56 6.21 -2.59
N SER A 105 -13.79 5.91 -2.17
CA SER A 105 -14.47 6.64 -1.11
C SER A 105 -13.74 6.54 0.23
N LEU A 106 -13.27 5.34 0.60
CA LEU A 106 -12.50 5.11 1.83
C LEU A 106 -11.22 5.94 1.87
N VAL A 107 -10.46 6.01 0.76
CA VAL A 107 -9.24 6.82 0.71
C VAL A 107 -9.56 8.31 0.76
N LYS A 108 -10.65 8.75 0.12
CA LYS A 108 -11.10 10.14 0.16
C LYS A 108 -11.47 10.58 1.58
N GLU A 109 -12.15 9.72 2.35
CA GLU A 109 -12.49 9.96 3.76
C GLU A 109 -11.28 9.92 4.70
N ALA A 110 -10.20 9.24 4.30
CA ALA A 110 -8.99 9.09 5.10
C ALA A 110 -8.00 10.27 5.00
N LEU A 111 -8.17 11.13 3.98
CA LEU A 111 -7.36 12.34 3.72
C LEU A 111 -7.53 13.39 4.81
#